data_AF-A0A0B6ZBI0-F1
#
_entry.id   AF-A0A0B6ZBI0-F1
#
_cell.length_a   1.000
_cell.length_b   1.000
_cell.length_c   1.000
_cell.angle_alpha   90.00
_cell.angle_beta   90.00
_cell.angle_gamma   90.00
#
_symmetry.space_group_name_H-M   'P 1'
#
loop_
_entity.id
_entity.type
_entity.pdbx_description
1 polymer ?
#
loop_
_entity_poly.entity_id
_entity_poly.type
_entity_poly.pdbx_seq_one_letter_code
_entity_poly.pdbx_strand_id
1 'polypeptide(L)'
;DYIGQMVGDSPVMPHARPVHIVGITLRPLPLFNKMKNGCTPFVEVYVGEERILSTSQEYWKLRQFVVEDGKAVIPLGTSVSGDVTIIVYHARSTFGDKIQGKITSMKIFQVQFFTGFIPEETLELQYHQYDLDQLDTSEKYPEMFT
;
A
#
# COMPACT_ATOMS: atom_id res chain seq x y z
N ASP A 1 -7.72 12.97 12.16
CA ASP A 1 -7.35 14.38 11.90
C ASP A 1 -6.23 14.78 12.87
N TYR A 2 -5.02 15.02 12.35
CA TYR A 2 -3.83 15.33 13.17
C TYR A 2 -3.91 16.70 13.83
N ILE A 3 -4.52 17.69 13.15
CA ILE A 3 -4.64 19.05 13.70
C ILE A 3 -5.51 19.00 14.95
N GLY A 4 -6.66 18.31 14.89
CA GLY A 4 -7.53 18.12 16.04
C GLY A 4 -6.83 17.46 17.24
N GLN A 5 -5.93 16.50 17.00
CA GLN A 5 -5.16 15.86 18.07
C GLN A 5 -4.12 16.79 18.71
N MET A 6 -3.55 17.73 17.97
CA MET A 6 -2.54 18.65 18.49
C MET A 6 -3.14 19.85 19.24
N VAL A 7 -4.38 20.25 18.95
CA VAL A 7 -4.99 21.48 19.48
C VAL A 7 -6.13 21.23 20.47
N GLY A 8 -6.48 19.97 20.73
CA GLY A 8 -7.52 19.61 21.69
C GLY A 8 -7.10 19.78 23.15
N ASP A 9 -8.06 19.59 24.07
CA ASP A 9 -7.86 19.75 25.52
C ASP A 9 -6.78 18.82 26.11
N SER A 10 -6.49 17.71 25.44
CA SER A 10 -5.39 16.79 25.76
C SER A 10 -4.54 16.59 24.50
N PRO A 11 -3.59 17.49 24.23
CA PRO A 11 -2.85 17.49 22.98
C PRO A 11 -1.90 16.29 22.89
N VAL A 12 -1.96 15.58 21.76
CA VAL A 12 -1.01 14.51 21.43
C VAL A 12 0.19 15.14 20.74
N MET A 13 1.34 15.10 21.41
CA MET A 13 2.60 15.56 20.83
C MET A 13 3.19 14.45 19.95
N PRO A 14 3.42 14.72 18.64
CA PRO A 14 3.99 13.71 17.78
C PRO A 14 5.42 13.36 18.20
N HIS A 15 5.74 12.08 18.24
CA HIS A 15 7.09 11.62 18.53
C HIS A 15 8.00 11.65 17.31
N ALA A 16 9.31 11.53 17.52
CA ALA A 16 10.33 11.49 16.45
C ALA A 16 10.93 10.09 16.18
N ARG A 17 10.40 9.03 16.80
CA ARG A 17 10.89 7.66 16.60
C ARG A 17 10.54 7.14 15.20
N PRO A 18 11.47 6.45 14.51
CA PRO A 18 11.16 5.74 13.28
C PRO A 18 10.16 4.59 13.51
N VAL A 19 9.37 4.30 12.49
CA VAL A 19 8.47 3.14 12.42
C VAL A 19 9.05 2.12 11.46
N HIS A 20 9.17 0.86 11.91
CA HIS A 20 9.63 -0.23 11.06
C HIS A 20 8.44 -0.93 10.40
N ILE A 21 8.30 -0.78 9.09
CA ILE A 21 7.24 -1.42 8.31
C ILE A 21 7.73 -2.78 7.82
N VAL A 22 7.22 -3.83 8.46
CA VAL A 22 7.57 -5.22 8.11
C VAL A 22 6.98 -5.62 6.77
N GLY A 23 5.72 -5.27 6.50
CA GLY A 23 5.03 -5.59 5.26
C GLY A 23 3.62 -5.03 5.19
N ILE A 24 2.96 -5.23 4.05
CA ILE A 24 1.57 -4.87 3.80
C ILE A 24 0.75 -6.15 3.60
N THR A 25 -0.45 -6.18 4.17
CA THR A 25 -1.42 -7.25 3.91
C THR A 25 -2.65 -6.66 3.21
N LEU A 26 -3.09 -7.27 2.12
CA LEU A 26 -4.33 -6.93 1.42
C LEU A 26 -5.35 -8.04 1.63
N ARG A 27 -6.54 -7.73 2.16
CA ARG A 27 -7.60 -8.72 2.40
C ARG A 27 -9.02 -8.10 2.44
N PRO A 28 -10.04 -8.76 1.86
CA PRO A 28 -9.92 -9.81 0.84
C PRO A 28 -9.18 -9.29 -0.41
N LEU A 29 -8.78 -10.15 -1.36
CA LEU A 29 -7.94 -9.71 -2.48
C LEU A 29 -8.68 -8.79 -3.46
N PRO A 30 -8.06 -7.67 -3.91
CA PRO A 30 -8.64 -6.82 -4.93
C PRO A 30 -8.53 -7.48 -6.32
N LEU A 31 -9.50 -7.20 -7.19
CA LEU A 31 -9.78 -7.94 -8.44
C LEU A 31 -9.26 -7.19 -9.67
N PHE A 32 -7.95 -6.96 -9.74
CA PHE A 32 -7.32 -6.13 -10.76
C PHE A 32 -6.84 -6.88 -12.01
N ASN A 33 -6.64 -8.20 -11.91
CA ASN A 33 -6.21 -8.99 -13.06
C ASN A 33 -7.33 -9.10 -14.12
N LYS A 34 -6.98 -9.53 -15.33
CA LYS A 34 -7.92 -9.61 -16.46
C LYS A 34 -9.12 -10.52 -16.17
N MET A 35 -8.94 -11.56 -15.37
CA MET A 35 -9.98 -12.52 -15.00
C MET A 35 -10.86 -12.04 -13.86
N LYS A 36 -10.61 -10.83 -13.31
CA LYS A 36 -11.30 -10.26 -12.14
C LYS A 36 -11.33 -11.22 -10.94
N ASN A 37 -10.26 -11.97 -10.73
CA ASN A 37 -10.16 -12.94 -9.64
C ASN A 37 -8.89 -12.78 -8.80
N GLY A 38 -8.25 -11.62 -8.82
CA GLY A 38 -7.07 -11.33 -7.99
C GLY A 38 -6.17 -10.25 -8.55
N CYS A 39 -4.90 -10.21 -8.12
CA CYS A 39 -3.95 -9.17 -8.48
C CYS A 39 -2.49 -9.66 -8.46
N THR A 40 -1.60 -8.90 -9.12
CA THR A 40 -0.14 -9.03 -9.06
C THR A 40 0.44 -7.77 -8.40
N PRO A 41 0.47 -7.68 -7.06
CA PRO A 41 0.76 -6.44 -6.36
C PRO A 41 2.26 -6.13 -6.26
N PHE A 42 2.61 -4.85 -6.33
CA PHE A 42 3.89 -4.32 -5.83
C PHE A 42 3.66 -2.98 -5.12
N VAL A 43 4.64 -2.55 -4.33
CA VAL A 43 4.49 -1.41 -3.42
C VAL A 43 5.62 -0.41 -3.67
N GLU A 44 5.30 0.87 -3.54
CA GLU A 44 6.26 1.95 -3.39
C GLU A 44 6.03 2.67 -2.06
N VAL A 45 7.12 3.08 -1.39
CA VAL A 45 7.08 3.83 -0.14
C VAL A 45 7.84 5.13 -0.32
N TYR A 46 7.22 6.22 0.11
CA TYR A 46 7.77 7.57 0.05
C TYR A 46 7.83 8.19 1.44
N VAL A 47 8.84 9.01 1.67
CA VAL A 47 8.93 9.93 2.82
C VAL A 47 9.02 11.34 2.26
N GLY A 48 8.00 12.17 2.56
CA GLY A 48 7.78 13.41 1.82
C GLY A 48 7.59 13.12 0.32
N GLU A 49 8.47 13.69 -0.51
CA GLU A 49 8.45 13.49 -1.97
C GLU A 49 9.45 12.42 -2.46
N GLU A 50 10.31 11.91 -1.58
CA GLU A 50 11.36 10.97 -1.94
C GLU A 50 10.86 9.51 -1.88
N ARG A 51 11.02 8.77 -2.98
CA ARG A 51 10.76 7.32 -3.00
C ARG A 51 11.93 6.56 -2.37
N ILE A 52 11.72 6.04 -1.18
CA ILE A 52 12.75 5.30 -0.43
C ILE A 52 12.74 3.79 -0.70
N LEU A 53 11.62 3.23 -1.19
CA LEU A 53 11.48 1.80 -1.47
C LEU A 53 10.57 1.57 -2.69
N SER A 54 10.91 0.56 -3.49
CA SER A 54 10.01 -0.05 -4.46
C SER A 54 10.20 -1.56 -4.46
N THR A 55 9.12 -2.33 -4.38
CA THR A 55 9.14 -3.79 -4.53
C THR A 55 8.89 -4.25 -5.97
N SER A 56 8.85 -3.30 -6.92
CA SER A 56 8.69 -3.60 -8.33
C SER A 56 9.88 -4.41 -8.84
N GLN A 57 9.59 -5.49 -9.55
CA GLN A 57 10.54 -6.41 -10.16
C GLN A 57 9.97 -6.84 -11.51
N GLU A 58 10.78 -7.43 -12.38
CA GLU A 58 10.30 -7.96 -13.65
C GLU A 58 9.04 -8.80 -13.48
N TYR A 59 8.06 -8.64 -14.38
CA TYR A 59 6.70 -9.15 -14.19
C TYR A 59 6.64 -10.64 -13.79
N TRP A 60 7.50 -11.47 -14.39
CA TRP A 60 7.57 -12.90 -14.11
C TRP A 60 8.12 -13.28 -12.73
N LYS A 61 8.75 -12.34 -12.01
CA LYS A 61 9.19 -12.52 -10.62
C LYS A 61 8.14 -12.08 -9.60
N LEU A 62 7.15 -11.29 -10.01
CA LEU A 62 6.09 -10.83 -9.13
C LEU A 62 5.10 -11.97 -8.86
N ARG A 63 4.81 -12.19 -7.58
CA ARG A 63 3.80 -13.18 -7.18
C ARG A 63 2.42 -12.71 -7.63
N GLN A 64 1.69 -13.62 -8.27
CA GLN A 64 0.28 -13.46 -8.56
C GLN A 64 -0.52 -14.03 -7.39
N PHE A 65 -1.58 -13.33 -7.00
CA PHE A 65 -2.54 -13.77 -6.01
C PHE A 65 -3.91 -13.86 -6.65
N VAL A 66 -4.65 -14.91 -6.31
CA VAL A 66 -6.04 -15.14 -6.70
C VAL A 66 -6.92 -15.21 -5.45
N VAL A 67 -8.23 -15.01 -5.59
CA VAL A 67 -9.16 -14.97 -4.44
C VAL A 67 -9.03 -16.16 -3.48
N GLU A 68 -8.64 -17.34 -3.99
CA GLU A 68 -8.40 -18.56 -3.21
C GLU A 68 -7.19 -18.46 -2.27
N ASP A 69 -6.22 -17.57 -2.53
CA ASP A 69 -5.11 -17.27 -1.60
C ASP A 69 -5.61 -16.53 -0.33
N GLY A 70 -6.81 -15.95 -0.37
CA GLY A 70 -7.44 -15.21 0.72
C GLY A 70 -6.85 -13.82 1.00
N LYS A 71 -5.51 -13.69 0.98
CA LYS A 71 -4.79 -12.43 1.19
C LYS A 71 -3.47 -12.35 0.43
N ALA A 72 -3.02 -11.14 0.13
CA ALA A 72 -1.66 -10.88 -0.33
C ALA A 72 -0.83 -10.31 0.82
N VAL A 73 0.36 -10.87 1.05
CA VAL A 73 1.35 -10.32 2.00
C VAL A 73 2.57 -9.89 1.19
N ILE A 74 2.87 -8.59 1.21
CA ILE A 74 4.04 -8.01 0.53
C ILE A 74 5.06 -7.57 1.60
N PRO A 75 6.21 -8.25 1.73
CA PRO A 75 7.26 -7.84 2.66
C PRO A 75 7.92 -6.54 2.19
N LEU A 76 8.20 -5.63 3.14
CA LEU A 76 8.87 -4.35 2.88
C LEU A 76 10.18 -4.23 3.63
N GLY A 77 10.18 -4.50 4.94
CA GLY A 77 11.38 -4.47 5.78
C GLY A 77 12.10 -3.11 5.79
N THR A 78 11.37 -2.00 5.81
CA THR A 78 11.94 -0.65 5.74
C THR A 78 11.59 0.19 6.97
N SER A 79 12.47 1.10 7.36
CA SER A 79 12.24 2.03 8.47
C SER A 79 11.96 3.42 7.94
N VAL A 80 10.90 4.06 8.44
CA VAL A 80 10.40 5.36 7.96
C VAL A 80 10.20 6.34 9.12
N SER A 81 10.26 7.63 8.82
CA SER A 81 10.02 8.70 9.80
C SER A 81 9.46 9.94 9.10
N GLY A 82 8.45 10.57 9.68
CA GLY A 82 7.79 11.77 9.13
C GLY A 82 6.53 11.44 8.34
N ASP A 83 6.28 12.21 7.27
CA ASP A 83 5.15 12.04 6.36
C ASP A 83 5.41 10.88 5.39
N VAL A 84 4.67 9.79 5.56
CA VAL A 84 4.83 8.56 4.78
C VAL A 84 3.68 8.43 3.80
N THR A 85 4.00 8.15 2.54
CA THR A 85 3.02 7.74 1.52
C THR A 85 3.33 6.33 1.07
N ILE A 86 2.33 5.45 1.11
CA ILE A 86 2.39 4.10 0.58
C ILE A 86 1.48 4.03 -0.63
N ILE A 87 2.00 3.51 -1.75
CA ILE A 87 1.22 3.28 -2.96
C ILE A 87 1.32 1.80 -3.32
N VAL A 88 0.16 1.16 -3.50
CA VAL A 88 0.07 -0.23 -3.94
C VAL A 88 -0.42 -0.26 -5.39
N TYR A 89 0.23 -1.07 -6.22
CA TYR A 89 -0.05 -1.17 -7.65
C TYR A 89 -0.32 -2.60 -8.07
N HIS A 90 -1.12 -2.78 -9.11
CA HIS A 90 -1.23 -3.98 -9.90
C HIS A 90 -0.28 -3.91 -11.09
N ALA A 91 0.68 -4.84 -11.18
CA ALA A 91 1.50 -5.01 -12.37
C ALA A 91 0.72 -5.71 -13.48
N ARG A 92 0.89 -5.24 -14.73
CA ARG A 92 0.32 -5.84 -15.93
C ARG A 92 1.43 -6.30 -16.86
N SER A 93 1.28 -7.52 -17.39
CA SER A 93 2.11 -8.01 -18.48
C SER A 93 1.77 -7.28 -19.77
N THR A 94 2.73 -6.60 -20.37
CA THR A 94 2.62 -6.11 -21.75
C THR A 94 3.35 -7.08 -22.66
N PHE A 95 2.58 -7.88 -23.39
CA PHE A 95 3.12 -8.70 -24.48
C PHE A 95 2.88 -7.95 -25.79
N GLY A 96 3.91 -7.26 -26.29
CA GLY A 96 3.85 -6.48 -27.54
C GLY A 96 4.90 -5.38 -27.58
N ASP A 97 5.68 -5.35 -28.66
CA ASP A 97 6.72 -4.38 -29.01
C ASP A 97 7.99 -4.36 -28.17
N LYS A 98 8.92 -5.29 -28.48
CA LYS A 98 10.41 -5.22 -28.51
C LYS A 98 11.18 -4.45 -27.41
N ILE A 99 10.53 -3.91 -26.39
CA ILE A 99 11.10 -3.23 -25.23
C ILE A 99 10.80 -4.15 -24.05
N GLN A 100 11.57 -5.23 -23.97
CA GLN A 100 11.61 -6.07 -22.77
C GLN A 100 11.97 -5.18 -21.58
N GLY A 101 11.03 -4.98 -20.65
CA GLY A 101 11.38 -4.51 -19.31
C GLY A 101 10.47 -3.48 -18.66
N LYS A 102 9.63 -2.73 -19.40
CA LYS A 102 8.75 -1.73 -18.77
C LYS A 102 7.43 -2.34 -18.35
N ILE A 103 7.27 -2.61 -17.06
CA ILE A 103 5.99 -3.01 -16.46
C ILE A 103 5.02 -1.84 -16.59
N THR A 104 3.85 -2.10 -17.15
CA THR A 104 2.73 -1.17 -16.99
C THR A 104 2.01 -1.53 -15.70
N SER A 105 1.55 -0.52 -14.97
CA SER A 105 0.86 -0.72 -13.70
C SER A 105 -0.46 0.04 -13.64
N MET A 106 -1.31 -0.37 -12.72
CA MET A 106 -2.50 0.35 -12.30
C MET A 106 -2.42 0.56 -10.80
N LYS A 107 -2.71 1.76 -10.31
CA LYS A 107 -2.75 2.00 -8.87
C LYS A 107 -3.95 1.25 -8.28
N ILE A 108 -3.73 0.50 -7.21
CA ILE A 108 -4.78 -0.15 -6.43
C ILE A 108 -5.28 0.85 -5.38
N PHE A 109 -4.39 1.48 -4.63
CA PHE A 109 -4.72 2.57 -3.73
C PHE A 109 -3.46 3.35 -3.34
N GLN A 110 -3.68 4.44 -2.62
CA GLN A 110 -2.68 5.19 -1.89
C GLN A 110 -3.17 5.45 -0.45
N VAL A 111 -2.24 5.50 0.50
CA VAL A 111 -2.51 5.89 1.88
C VAL A 111 -1.36 6.74 2.41
N GLN A 112 -1.68 7.74 3.21
CA GLN A 112 -0.70 8.58 3.90
C GLN A 112 -0.89 8.55 5.42
N PHE A 113 0.23 8.61 6.14
CA PHE A 113 0.22 8.81 7.57
C PHE A 113 1.51 9.50 8.03
N PHE A 114 1.45 10.17 9.17
CA PHE A 114 2.61 10.74 9.83
C PHE A 114 3.05 9.85 10.99
N THR A 115 4.31 9.41 10.98
CA THR A 115 4.80 8.42 11.95
C THR A 115 4.70 8.86 13.39
N GLY A 116 4.82 10.17 13.67
CA GLY A 116 4.80 10.69 15.03
C GLY A 116 3.47 10.53 15.76
N PHE A 117 2.36 10.26 15.06
CA PHE A 117 1.06 10.01 15.65
C PHE A 117 0.74 8.53 15.87
N ILE A 118 1.70 7.63 15.60
CA ILE A 118 1.51 6.20 15.82
C ILE A 118 1.88 5.87 17.28
N PRO A 119 0.97 5.32 18.09
CA PRO A 119 1.31 4.86 19.44
C PRO A 119 2.42 3.80 19.42
N GLU A 120 3.30 3.80 20.44
CA GLU A 120 4.48 2.91 20.49
C GLU A 120 4.13 1.42 20.47
N GLU A 121 2.98 1.07 21.04
CA GLU A 121 2.43 -0.28 21.12
C GLU A 121 1.72 -0.74 19.84
N THR A 122 1.67 0.10 18.81
CA THR A 122 0.98 -0.22 17.56
C THR A 122 1.72 -1.29 16.77
N LEU A 123 1.04 -2.42 16.52
CA LEU A 123 1.57 -3.53 15.74
C LEU A 123 1.00 -3.60 14.31
N GLU A 124 -0.18 -3.01 14.08
CA GLU A 124 -0.88 -3.01 12.80
C GLU A 124 -1.60 -1.68 12.62
N LEU A 125 -1.44 -1.06 11.44
CA LEU A 125 -2.29 0.03 10.98
C LEU A 125 -3.28 -0.57 9.98
N GLN A 126 -4.57 -0.47 10.30
CA GLN A 126 -5.63 -1.00 9.45
C GLN A 126 -6.39 0.15 8.80
N TYR A 127 -6.52 0.09 7.48
CA TYR A 127 -7.25 1.06 6.67
C TYR A 127 -8.37 0.34 5.96
N HIS A 128 -9.59 0.84 6.05
CA HIS A 128 -10.69 0.34 5.23
C HIS A 128 -10.71 1.06 3.89
N GLN A 129 -11.44 0.52 2.91
CA GLN A 129 -11.60 1.17 1.61
C GLN A 129 -11.97 2.66 1.68
N TYR A 130 -12.77 3.10 2.66
CA TYR A 130 -13.14 4.50 2.82
C TYR A 130 -12.02 5.41 3.35
N ASP A 131 -10.95 4.82 3.90
CA ASP A 131 -9.74 5.53 4.36
C ASP A 131 -8.68 5.65 3.25
N LEU A 132 -8.90 5.01 2.11
CA LEU A 132 -7.92 4.89 1.02
C LEU A 132 -8.18 5.90 -0.10
N ASP A 133 -7.08 6.44 -0.63
CA ASP A 133 -7.09 7.39 -1.73
C ASP A 133 -6.82 6.72 -3.08
N GLN A 134 -7.18 7.41 -4.17
CA GLN A 134 -6.83 7.02 -5.55
C GLN A 134 -7.26 5.59 -5.94
N LEU A 135 -8.41 5.18 -5.41
CA LEU A 135 -9.06 3.94 -5.78
C LEU A 135 -9.54 3.97 -7.24
N ASP A 136 -9.61 2.80 -7.85
CA ASP A 136 -10.22 2.54 -9.15
C ASP A 136 -11.74 2.31 -8.98
N THR A 137 -12.41 1.71 -9.97
CA THR A 137 -13.85 1.42 -9.87
C THR A 137 -14.16 0.46 -8.72
N SER A 138 -15.27 0.72 -8.01
CA SER A 138 -15.68 -0.04 -6.81
C SER A 138 -15.79 -1.54 -7.04
N GLU A 139 -16.17 -2.00 -8.24
CA GLU A 139 -16.23 -3.42 -8.61
C GLU A 139 -14.92 -4.19 -8.44
N LYS A 140 -13.78 -3.50 -8.40
CA LYS A 140 -12.47 -4.13 -8.21
C LYS A 140 -12.14 -4.41 -6.75
N TYR A 141 -12.94 -3.91 -5.82
CA TYR A 141 -12.69 -4.04 -4.39
C TYR A 141 -13.78 -4.92 -3.77
N PRO A 142 -13.40 -6.01 -3.10
CA PRO A 142 -14.36 -6.85 -2.38
C PRO A 142 -14.96 -6.10 -1.19
N GLU A 143 -16.11 -6.56 -0.72
CA GLU A 143 -16.70 -6.06 0.52
C GLU A 143 -15.71 -6.23 1.69
N MET A 144 -15.66 -5.24 2.58
CA MET A 144 -14.74 -5.21 3.73
C MET A 144 -13.24 -5.21 3.36
N PHE A 145 -12.86 -4.75 2.17
CA PHE A 145 -11.46 -4.58 1.78
C PHE A 145 -10.67 -3.72 2.79
N THR A 146 -9.51 -4.24 3.20
CA THR A 146 -8.51 -3.62 4.10
C THR A 146 -7.09 -3.95 3.66
#